data_AF-A0A2D6LIT9-F1
#
_entry.id   AF-A0A2D6LIT9-F1
#
_cell.length_a   1.000
_cell.length_b   1.000
_cell.length_c   1.000
_cell.angle_alpha   90.00
_cell.angle_beta   90.00
_cell.angle_gamma   90.00
#
_symmetry.space_group_name_H-M   'P 1'
#
loop_
_entity.id
_entity.type
_entity.pdbx_description
1 polymer ?
#
loop_
_entity_poly.entity_id
_entity_poly.type
_entity_poly.pdbx_seq_one_letter_code
_entity_poly.pdbx_strand_id
1 'polypeptide(L)' 'MRKRGPDVKKIETIKRVLKSYPNGLWIREISRKSKISKSTVHRYIREYMKNDVECVLKISNLMEVYKLKRK' A
#
# COMPACT_ATOMS: atom_id res chain seq x y z
N MET A 1 0.94 -15.36 21.22
CA MET A 1 -0.03 -15.36 20.10
C MET A 1 0.27 -14.16 19.19
N ARG A 2 0.63 -14.33 17.91
CA ARG A 2 0.78 -13.18 16.99
C ARG A 2 -0.60 -12.54 16.83
N LYS A 3 -0.77 -11.26 17.19
CA LYS A 3 -2.00 -10.50 16.93
C LYS A 3 -2.31 -10.61 15.42
N ARG A 4 -3.40 -11.30 15.07
CA ARG A 4 -3.84 -11.54 13.67
C ARG A 4 -4.52 -10.32 13.02
N GLY A 5 -4.38 -9.14 13.63
CA GLY A 5 -5.04 -7.91 13.17
C GLY A 5 -4.15 -6.99 12.34
N PRO A 6 -4.74 -6.04 11.61
CA PRO A 6 -4.00 -4.96 10.97
C PRO A 6 -3.29 -4.10 12.02
N ASP A 7 -2.01 -3.82 11.78
CA ASP A 7 -1.26 -2.83 12.53
C ASP A 7 -1.61 -1.44 11.99
N VAL A 8 -2.37 -0.67 12.77
CA VAL A 8 -2.82 0.68 12.40
C VAL A 8 -1.64 1.58 12.04
N LYS A 9 -0.49 1.44 12.72
CA LYS A 9 0.70 2.25 12.43
C LYS A 9 1.24 1.97 11.02
N LYS A 10 1.19 0.72 10.57
CA LYS A 10 1.62 0.33 9.22
C LYS A 10 0.68 0.87 8.15
N ILE A 11 -0.63 0.80 8.38
CA ILE A 11 -1.62 1.39 7.48
C ILE A 11 -1.37 2.89 7.34
N GLU A 12 -1.21 3.59 8.46
CA GLU A 12 -0.98 5.04 8.46
C GLU A 12 0.35 5.40 7.76
N THR A 13 1.41 4.62 7.98
CA THR A 13 2.69 4.79 7.29
C THR A 13 2.53 4.63 5.78
N ILE A 14 1.81 3.60 5.32
CA ILE A 14 1.55 3.37 3.89
C ILE A 14 0.71 4.53 3.32
N LYS A 15 -0.34 4.98 4.02
CA LYS A 15 -1.15 6.14 3.60
C LYS A 15 -0.29 7.40 3.49
N ARG A 16 0.58 7.67 4.45
CA ARG A 16 1.46 8.85 4.46
C ARG A 16 2.41 8.85 3.27
N VAL A 17 2.99 7.69 2.95
CA VAL A 17 3.80 7.51 1.74
C VAL A 17 2.94 7.82 0.52
N LEU A 18 1.80 7.15 0.32
CA LEU A 18 0.95 7.37 -0.86
C LEU A 18 0.43 8.81 -1.00
N LYS A 19 0.16 9.51 0.11
CA LYS A 19 -0.26 10.92 0.11
C LYS A 19 0.79 11.86 -0.51
N SER A 20 2.07 11.50 -0.38
CA SER A 20 3.18 12.28 -0.94
C SER A 20 3.39 12.03 -2.45
N TYR A 21 2.71 11.03 -3.03
CA TYR A 21 2.88 10.62 -4.43
C TYR A 21 1.51 10.49 -5.10
N PRO A 22 0.90 11.61 -5.56
CA PRO A 22 -0.45 11.62 -6.11
C PRO A 22 -0.60 10.78 -7.40
N ASN A 23 0.49 10.57 -8.13
CA ASN A 23 0.52 9.73 -9.33
C ASN A 23 0.53 8.22 -9.02
N GLY A 24 0.68 7.86 -7.75
CA GLY A 24 0.81 6.48 -7.30
C GLY A 24 2.24 5.98 -7.25
N LEU A 25 2.41 4.81 -6.65
CA LEU A 25 3.68 4.11 -6.49
C LEU A 25 3.48 2.62 -6.71
N TRP A 26 4.46 1.95 -7.31
CA TRP A 26 4.49 0.49 -7.30
C TRP A 26 4.75 -0.04 -5.87
N ILE A 27 4.28 -1.27 -5.57
CA ILE A 27 4.44 -1.90 -4.25
C ILE A 27 5.90 -1.87 -3.77
N ARG A 28 6.87 -2.00 -4.69
CA ARG A 28 8.31 -2.00 -4.36
C ARG A 28 8.79 -0.62 -3.86
N GLU A 29 8.32 0.50 -4.43
CA GLU A 29 8.61 1.83 -3.88
C GLU A 29 7.95 2.01 -2.53
N ILE A 30 6.67 1.63 -2.40
CA ILE A 30 5.95 1.79 -1.14
C ILE A 30 6.71 1.04 -0.05
N SER A 31 7.18 -0.18 -0.32
CA SER A 31 8.03 -0.95 0.58
C SER A 31 9.32 -0.22 0.96
N ARG A 32 10.08 0.27 -0.03
CA ARG A 32 11.33 1.02 0.21
C ARG A 32 11.12 2.29 1.04
N LYS A 33 10.07 3.07 0.72
CA LYS A 33 9.79 4.37 1.35
C LYS A 33 9.17 4.21 2.75
N SER A 34 8.32 3.21 2.96
CA SER A 34 7.71 2.92 4.26
C SER A 34 8.58 2.09 5.19
N LYS A 35 9.66 1.48 4.67
CA LYS A 35 10.48 0.46 5.35
C LYS A 35 9.65 -0.76 5.81
N ILE A 36 8.53 -1.04 5.15
CA ILE A 36 7.67 -2.21 5.39
C ILE A 36 7.96 -3.24 4.32
N SER A 37 7.95 -4.54 4.65
CA SER A 37 8.23 -5.60 3.68
C SER A 37 7.22 -5.60 2.52
N LYS A 38 7.68 -5.92 1.31
CA LYS A 38 6.84 -5.97 0.09
C LYS A 38 5.57 -6.82 0.31
N SER A 39 5.72 -7.99 0.93
CA SER A 39 4.60 -8.90 1.24
C SER A 39 3.59 -8.27 2.20
N THR A 40 4.06 -7.56 3.22
CA THR A 40 3.19 -6.85 4.16
C THR A 40 2.47 -5.70 3.47
N VAL A 41 3.17 -4.90 2.66
CA VAL A 41 2.55 -3.81 1.89
C VAL A 41 1.46 -4.35 0.97
N HIS A 42 1.77 -5.38 0.18
CA HIS A 42 0.81 -6.00 -0.74
C HIS A 42 -0.43 -6.52 0.00
N ARG A 43 -0.23 -7.26 1.10
CA ARG A 43 -1.33 -7.74 1.95
C ARG A 43 -2.16 -6.59 2.49
N TYR A 44 -1.53 -5.55 3.04
CA TYR A 44 -2.23 -4.44 3.69
C TYR A 44 -3.05 -3.62 2.69
N ILE A 45 -2.49 -3.35 1.51
CA ILE A 45 -3.18 -2.65 0.44
C ILE A 45 -4.42 -3.43 0.00
N ARG A 46 -4.29 -4.75 -0.22
CA ARG A 46 -5.39 -5.59 -0.71
C ARG A 46 -6.46 -5.88 0.33
N GLU A 47 -6.07 -6.21 1.56
CA GLU A 47 -7.01 -6.69 2.59
C GLU A 47 -7.57 -5.55 3.45
N TYR A 48 -6.79 -4.51 3.76
CA TYR A 48 -7.16 -3.51 4.76
C TYR A 48 -7.37 -2.10 4.20
N MET A 49 -6.89 -1.81 2.98
CA MET A 49 -6.95 -0.45 2.40
C MET A 49 -7.76 -0.36 1.11
N LYS A 50 -8.53 -1.40 0.76
CA LYS A 50 -9.31 -1.49 -0.49
C LYS A 50 -10.25 -0.28 -0.74
N ASN A 51 -10.73 0.34 0.33
CA ASN A 51 -11.60 1.52 0.24
C ASN A 51 -10.81 2.84 0.10
N ASP A 52 -9.56 2.88 0.55
CA ASP A 52 -8.73 4.09 0.56
C ASP A 52 -7.84 4.22 -0.69
N VAL A 53 -7.49 3.09 -1.32
CA VAL A 53 -6.55 3.04 -2.45
C VAL A 53 -7.20 2.54 -3.72
N GLU A 54 -6.65 2.93 -4.85
CA GLU A 54 -7.00 2.40 -6.16
C GLU A 54 -5.74 1.92 -6.89
N CYS A 55 -5.89 0.84 -7.66
CA CYS A 55 -4.84 0.34 -8.54
C CYS A 55 -4.98 1.02 -9.90
N VAL A 56 -3.99 1.83 -10.28
CA VAL A 56 -4.04 2.60 -11.54
C VAL A 56 -3.40 1.86 -12.71
N LEU A 57 -2.49 0.93 -12.42
CA LEU A 57 -1.78 0.18 -13.44
C LEU A 57 -1.47 -1.21 -12.92
N LYS A 58 -1.82 -2.22 -13.71
CA LYS A 58 -1.48 -3.62 -13.45
C LYS A 58 -0.84 -4.22 -14.70
N ILE A 59 0.48 -4.30 -14.70
CA ILE A 59 1.26 -4.99 -15.73
C ILE A 59 1.62 -6.35 -15.14
N SER A 60 0.79 -7.36 -15.44
CA SER A 60 0.88 -8.74 -14.93
C SER A 60 0.74 -8.88 -13.40
N ASN A 61 1.07 -10.06 -12.84
CA ASN A 61 1.12 -10.29 -11.39
C ASN A 61 2.37 -9.68 -10.73
N LEU A 62 3.27 -9.06 -11.50
CA LEU A 62 4.57 -8.58 -11.00
C LEU A 62 4.57 -7.07 -10.65
N MET A 63 3.78 -6.26 -11.37
CA MET A 63 3.77 -4.80 -11.23
C MET A 63 2.35 -4.27 -11.05
N GLU A 64 2.06 -3.81 -9.83
CA GLU A 64 0.83 -3.11 -9.46
C GLU A 64 1.22 -1.72 -8.91
N VAL A 65 0.60 -0.67 -9.45
CA VAL A 65 0.77 0.73 -9.03
C VAL A 65 -0.48 1.17 -8.29
N TYR A 66 -0.29 1.67 -7.07
CA TYR A 66 -1.37 2.11 -6.19
C TYR A 66 -1.27 3.60 -5.90
N LYS A 67 -2.42 4.28 -5.87
CA LYS A 67 -2.55 5.65 -5.35
C LYS A 67 -3.70 5.73 -4.34
N LEU A 68 -3.73 6.78 -3.53
CA LEU A 68 -4.90 7.07 -2.68
C LEU A 68 -6.04 7.59 -3.55
N LYS A 69 -7.26 7.11 -3.27
CA LYS A 69 -8.47 7.71 -3.83
C LYS A 69 -8.58 9.15 -3.32
N ARG A 70 -8.77 10.10 -4.22
CA ARG A 70 -9.20 11.44 -3.83
C ARG A 70 -10.67 11.35 -3.44
N LYS A 71 -10.97 11.69 -2.19
CA LYS A 71 -12.33 11.92 -1.72
C LYS A 71 -12.83 13.27 -2.21
#